data_AF-A0A970ZWD8-F1
#
_entry.id   AF-A0A970ZWD8-F1
#
_cell.length_a   1.000
_cell.length_b   1.000
_cell.length_c   1.000
_cell.angle_alpha   90.00
_cell.angle_beta   90.00
_cell.angle_gamma   90.00
#
_symmetry.space_group_name_H-M   'P 1'
#
loop_
_entity.id
_entity.type
_entity.pdbx_description
1 polymer ?
#
loop_
_entity_poly.entity_id
_entity_poly.type
_entity_poly.pdbx_seq_one_letter_code
_entity_poly.pdbx_strand_id
1 'polypeptide(L)'
;MVAPTRRDPFAPLGRLADLLRTLARLGLHNVAAVAAYRARLRLGWYRLRLPARPAVAEPLFQEAPLPPPPAGVDRPALVSAAEAILSGELTWFSHHAFTVGSPPSWFTDPFTGHAI
;
A
#
# COMPACT_ATOMS: atom_id res chain seq x y z
N MET A 1 35.88 -14.39 19.41
CA MET A 1 36.03 -15.80 18.97
C MET A 1 34.69 -16.20 18.35
N VAL A 2 34.58 -16.22 17.01
CA VAL A 2 33.33 -16.48 16.28
C VAL A 2 33.23 -17.98 16.02
N ALA A 3 32.17 -18.63 16.50
CA ALA A 3 31.94 -20.05 16.26
C ALA A 3 31.68 -20.31 14.77
N PRO A 4 32.21 -21.40 14.18
CA PRO A 4 31.91 -21.75 12.81
C PRO A 4 30.42 -22.10 12.67
N THR A 5 29.71 -21.36 11.83
CA THR A 5 28.32 -21.62 11.45
C THR A 5 28.22 -23.04 10.88
N ARG A 6 27.60 -23.95 11.63
CA ARG A 6 27.32 -25.32 11.19
C ARG A 6 26.45 -25.23 9.93
N ARG A 7 27.01 -25.54 8.77
CA ARG A 7 26.24 -25.65 7.53
C ARG A 7 25.39 -26.91 7.64
N ASP A 8 24.08 -26.75 7.79
CA ASP A 8 23.15 -27.88 7.83
C ASP A 8 23.14 -28.57 6.45
N PRO A 9 23.58 -29.84 6.35
CA PRO A 9 23.64 -30.56 5.08
C PRO A 9 22.24 -30.85 4.50
N PHE A 10 21.19 -30.65 5.29
CA PHE A 10 19.79 -30.87 4.93
C PHE A 10 19.03 -29.60 4.51
N ALA A 11 19.68 -28.42 4.57
CA ALA A 11 19.12 -27.17 4.06
C ALA A 11 18.59 -27.23 2.61
N PRO A 12 19.21 -27.95 1.64
CA PRO A 12 18.68 -28.02 0.28
C PRO A 12 17.39 -28.86 0.19
N LEU A 13 17.26 -29.91 1.02
CA LEU A 13 16.10 -30.81 1.01
C LEU A 13 14.87 -30.13 1.61
N GLY A 14 15.04 -29.35 2.69
CA GLY A 14 13.96 -28.54 3.26
C GLY A 14 13.45 -27.50 2.26
N ARG A 15 14.36 -26.80 1.57
CA ARG A 15 13.99 -25.84 0.51
C ARG A 15 13.29 -26.51 -0.66
N LEU A 16 13.71 -27.72 -1.06
CA LEU A 16 13.07 -28.49 -2.13
C LEU A 16 11.63 -28.88 -1.74
N ALA A 17 11.43 -29.33 -0.49
CA ALA A 17 10.12 -29.71 0.02
C ALA A 17 9.16 -28.50 0.11
N ASP A 18 9.65 -27.34 0.57
CA ASP A 18 8.86 -26.11 0.60
C ASP A 18 8.52 -25.63 -0.81
N LEU A 19 9.44 -25.74 -1.77
CA LEU A 19 9.18 -25.44 -3.17
C LEU A 19 8.12 -26.38 -3.74
N LEU A 20 8.23 -27.70 -3.53
CA LEU A 20 7.24 -28.68 -3.99
C LEU A 20 5.86 -28.44 -3.36
N ARG A 21 5.79 -28.12 -2.07
CA ARG A 21 4.55 -27.76 -1.38
C ARG A 21 3.95 -26.47 -1.92
N THR A 22 4.78 -25.48 -2.19
CA THR A 22 4.35 -24.20 -2.79
C THR A 22 3.84 -24.44 -4.21
N LEU A 23 4.54 -25.22 -5.03
CA LEU A 23 4.11 -25.60 -6.39
C LEU A 23 2.77 -26.34 -6.37
N ALA A 24 2.57 -27.26 -5.43
CA ALA A 24 1.32 -27.99 -5.27
C ALA A 24 0.16 -27.07 -4.84
N ARG A 25 0.38 -26.15 -3.89
CA ARG A 25 -0.64 -25.17 -3.45
C ARG A 25 -0.96 -24.12 -4.49
N LEU A 26 0.03 -23.70 -5.27
CA LEU A 26 -0.13 -22.69 -6.32
C LEU A 26 -0.82 -23.28 -7.56
N GLY A 27 -0.65 -24.58 -7.80
CA GLY A 27 -1.17 -25.26 -8.99
C GLY A 27 -0.32 -25.01 -10.23
N LEU A 28 -0.27 -26.00 -11.12
CA LEU A 28 0.57 -25.97 -12.33
C LEU A 28 0.28 -24.77 -13.24
N HIS A 29 -0.98 -24.31 -13.29
CA HIS A 29 -1.36 -23.16 -14.12
C HIS A 29 -0.68 -21.87 -13.68
N ASN A 30 -0.68 -21.56 -12.38
CA ASN A 30 -0.05 -20.34 -11.86
C ASN A 30 1.47 -20.39 -12.05
N VAL A 31 2.08 -21.56 -11.84
CA VAL A 31 3.51 -21.77 -12.08
C VAL A 31 3.85 -21.55 -13.55
N ALA A 32 3.06 -22.12 -14.47
CA ALA A 32 3.24 -21.95 -15.91
C ALA A 32 3.06 -20.48 -16.33
N ALA A 33 2.06 -19.78 -15.79
CA ALA A 33 1.82 -18.37 -16.06
C ALA A 33 3.01 -17.49 -15.65
N VAL A 34 3.56 -17.72 -14.45
CA VAL A 34 4.75 -17.01 -13.94
C VAL A 34 5.99 -17.35 -14.76
N ALA A 35 6.19 -18.63 -15.10
CA ALA A 35 7.31 -19.06 -15.94
C ALA A 35 7.26 -18.40 -17.32
N ALA A 36 6.08 -18.40 -17.96
CA ALA A 36 5.85 -17.74 -19.25
C ALA A 36 6.04 -16.23 -19.17
N TYR A 37 5.59 -15.58 -18.09
CA TYR A 37 5.86 -14.16 -17.83
C TYR A 37 7.36 -13.86 -17.71
N ARG A 38 8.09 -14.64 -16.91
CA ARG A 38 9.55 -14.50 -16.75
C ARG A 38 10.30 -14.75 -18.06
N ALA A 39 9.88 -15.74 -18.84
CA ALA A 39 10.45 -16.00 -20.16
C ALA A 39 10.25 -14.79 -21.09
N ARG A 40 9.03 -14.23 -21.14
CA ARG A 40 8.73 -13.02 -21.93
C ARG A 40 9.57 -11.81 -21.51
N LEU A 41 9.80 -11.61 -20.21
CA LEU A 41 10.72 -10.57 -19.72
C LEU A 41 12.15 -10.78 -20.21
N ARG A 42 12.70 -12.00 -20.06
CA ARG A 42 14.07 -12.32 -20.48
C ARG A 42 14.28 -12.21 -21.99
N LEU A 43 13.29 -12.59 -22.77
CA LEU A 43 13.30 -12.46 -24.24
C LEU A 43 13.11 -11.02 -24.73
N GLY A 44 12.89 -10.06 -23.82
CA GLY A 44 12.65 -8.67 -24.20
C GLY A 44 11.32 -8.46 -24.93
N TRP A 45 10.39 -9.41 -24.85
CA TRP A 45 9.08 -9.35 -25.52
C TRP A 45 8.34 -8.04 -25.22
N TYR A 46 8.38 -7.60 -23.96
CA TYR A 46 7.75 -6.35 -23.55
C TYR A 46 8.48 -5.12 -24.08
N ARG A 47 9.82 -5.15 -24.22
CA ARG A 47 10.57 -4.03 -24.81
C ARG A 47 10.24 -3.86 -26.30
N LEU A 48 9.99 -4.97 -27.01
CA LEU A 48 9.58 -4.95 -28.42
C LEU A 48 8.14 -4.48 -28.59
N ARG A 49 7.22 -4.91 -27.71
CA ARG A 49 5.79 -4.56 -27.82
C ARG A 49 5.40 -3.23 -27.18
N LEU A 50 6.15 -2.78 -26.17
CA LEU A 50 5.91 -1.55 -25.42
C LEU A 50 7.15 -0.67 -25.56
N PRO A 51 7.37 -0.07 -26.74
CA PRO A 51 8.49 0.84 -26.93
C PRO A 51 8.37 2.01 -25.94
N ALA A 52 9.45 2.29 -25.23
CA ALA A 52 9.51 3.44 -24.35
C ALA A 52 9.28 4.72 -25.16
N ARG A 53 8.31 5.53 -24.75
CA ARG A 53 8.08 6.86 -25.31
C ARG A 53 8.78 7.90 -24.45
N PRO A 54 9.25 9.01 -25.03
CA PRO A 54 9.75 10.13 -24.23
C PRO A 54 8.66 10.57 -23.26
N ALA A 55 9.06 10.93 -22.04
CA ALA A 55 8.17 11.57 -21.11
C ALA A 55 7.66 12.88 -21.74
N VAL A 56 6.34 13.06 -21.74
CA VAL A 56 5.73 14.31 -22.19
C VAL A 56 5.93 15.34 -21.08
N ALA A 57 6.60 16.44 -21.38
CA ALA A 57 6.83 17.55 -20.44
C ALA A 57 5.58 18.43 -20.30
N GLU A 58 4.42 17.81 -20.12
CA GLU A 58 3.17 18.52 -19.85
C GLU A 58 2.99 18.68 -18.34
N PRO A 59 2.37 19.79 -17.90
CA PRO A 59 1.97 19.93 -16.51
C PRO A 59 1.08 18.75 -16.11
N LEU A 60 1.49 18.00 -15.07
CA LEU A 60 0.70 16.88 -14.55
C LEU A 60 -0.64 17.36 -13.98
N PHE A 61 -0.67 18.60 -13.52
CA PHE A 61 -1.86 19.29 -13.06
C PHE A 61 -2.06 20.54 -13.92
N GLN A 62 -3.28 20.70 -14.42
CA GLN A 62 -3.73 21.95 -15.03
C GLN A 62 -4.30 22.82 -13.91
N GLU A 63 -3.87 24.08 -13.86
CA GLU A 63 -4.53 25.06 -13.00
C GLU A 63 -5.95 25.24 -13.50
N ALA A 64 -6.92 24.78 -12.72
CA ALA A 64 -8.33 25.02 -12.95
C ALA A 64 -8.82 26.08 -11.96
N PRO A 65 -9.70 27.00 -12.38
CA PRO A 65 -10.35 27.89 -11.44
C PRO A 65 -11.11 27.08 -10.41
N LEU A 66 -11.03 27.50 -9.14
CA LEU A 66 -11.74 26.84 -8.05
C LEU A 66 -13.25 26.94 -8.33
N PRO A 67 -14.01 25.82 -8.29
CA PRO A 67 -15.45 25.90 -8.40
C PRO A 67 -16.04 26.74 -7.25
N PRO A 68 -17.18 27.40 -7.45
CA PRO A 68 -17.87 28.09 -6.36
C PRO A 68 -18.25 27.08 -5.27
N PRO A 69 -18.26 27.49 -3.99
CA PRO A 69 -18.72 26.63 -2.90
C PRO A 69 -20.15 26.12 -3.15
N PRO A 70 -20.48 24.88 -2.74
CA PRO A 70 -21.84 24.38 -2.87
C PRO A 70 -22.83 25.27 -2.10
N ALA A 71 -24.05 25.40 -2.63
CA ALA A 71 -25.12 26.11 -1.94
C ALA A 71 -25.48 25.41 -0.62
N GLY A 72 -25.77 26.18 0.43
CA GLY A 72 -26.13 25.66 1.75
C GLY A 72 -24.95 25.28 2.64
N VAL A 73 -23.72 25.57 2.24
CA VAL A 73 -22.54 25.37 3.10
C VAL A 73 -22.44 26.46 4.16
N ASP A 74 -22.48 26.05 5.42
CA ASP A 74 -22.15 26.91 6.56
C ASP A 74 -20.63 26.98 6.74
N ARG A 75 -20.04 28.05 6.20
CA ARG A 75 -18.59 28.29 6.25
C ARG A 75 -18.06 28.42 7.69
N PRO A 76 -18.68 29.20 8.60
CA PRO A 76 -18.32 29.20 10.01
C PRO A 76 -18.25 27.80 10.64
N ALA A 77 -19.26 26.96 10.40
CA ALA A 77 -19.27 25.59 10.94
C ALA A 77 -18.11 24.75 10.40
N LEU A 78 -17.78 24.87 9.11
CA LEU A 78 -16.63 24.18 8.51
C LEU A 78 -15.29 24.63 9.09
N VAL A 79 -15.12 25.93 9.29
CA VAL A 79 -13.89 26.48 9.88
C VAL A 79 -13.73 25.96 11.31
N SER A 80 -14.81 25.99 12.10
CA SER A 80 -14.79 25.45 13.46
C SER A 80 -14.45 23.95 13.49
N ALA A 81 -15.01 23.16 12.57
CA ALA A 81 -14.67 21.75 12.45
C ALA A 81 -13.19 21.52 12.07
N ALA A 82 -12.64 22.36 11.17
CA ALA A 82 -11.23 22.29 10.80
C ALA A 82 -10.30 22.66 11.97
N GLU A 83 -10.65 23.68 12.75
CA GLU A 83 -9.91 24.07 13.96
C GLU A 83 -9.92 22.97 15.02
N ALA A 84 -11.04 22.27 15.20
CA ALA A 84 -11.14 21.11 16.09
C ALA A 84 -10.18 19.98 15.65
N ILE A 85 -10.11 19.69 14.34
CA ILE A 85 -9.15 18.70 13.81
C ILE A 85 -7.70 19.13 14.10
N LEU A 86 -7.39 20.41 13.91
CA LEU A 86 -6.04 20.94 14.17
C LEU A 86 -5.67 20.94 15.65
N SER A 87 -6.64 21.04 16.56
CA SER A 87 -6.41 20.93 18.00
C SER A 87 -6.34 19.48 18.50
N GLY A 88 -6.56 18.50 17.61
CA GLY A 88 -6.48 17.07 17.93
C GLY A 88 -7.84 16.41 18.21
N GLU A 89 -8.96 17.09 17.98
CA GLU A 89 -10.29 16.50 18.04
C GLU A 89 -10.68 15.89 16.69
N LEU A 90 -10.73 14.57 16.59
CA LEU A 90 -11.14 13.85 15.39
C LEU A 90 -12.54 13.27 15.54
N THR A 91 -13.35 13.46 14.49
CA THR A 91 -14.68 12.85 14.41
C THR A 91 -14.61 11.50 13.70
N TRP A 92 -14.86 10.44 14.46
CA TRP A 92 -14.99 9.07 13.99
C TRP A 92 -16.40 8.81 13.44
N PHE A 93 -16.48 8.30 12.20
CA PHE A 93 -17.72 8.01 11.47
C PHE A 93 -18.80 9.08 11.59
N SER A 94 -18.42 10.37 11.52
CA SER A 94 -19.33 11.51 11.57
C SER A 94 -20.19 11.64 12.83
N HIS A 95 -19.91 10.88 13.89
CA HIS A 95 -20.78 10.81 15.07
C HIS A 95 -20.03 10.94 16.40
N HIS A 96 -18.83 10.37 16.52
CA HIS A 96 -18.10 10.35 17.79
C HIS A 96 -16.85 11.21 17.71
N ALA A 97 -16.73 12.21 18.59
CA ALA A 97 -15.51 13.02 18.70
C ALA A 97 -14.55 12.40 19.72
N PHE A 98 -13.27 12.35 19.37
CA PHE A 98 -12.19 11.86 20.23
C PHE A 98 -10.99 12.79 20.15
N THR A 99 -10.41 13.07 21.31
CA THR A 99 -9.08 13.68 21.39
C THR A 99 -8.02 12.64 21.02
N VAL A 100 -7.22 12.93 20.01
CA VAL A 100 -6.07 12.10 19.58
C VAL A 100 -4.75 12.80 19.91
N GLY A 101 -3.72 11.99 20.18
CA GLY A 101 -2.35 12.49 20.34
C GLY A 101 -1.73 12.98 19.03
N SER A 102 -0.52 13.54 19.12
CA SER A 102 0.31 13.88 17.97
C SER A 102 1.64 13.11 18.03
N PRO A 103 1.88 12.14 17.11
CA PRO A 103 1.00 11.70 16.03
C PRO A 103 -0.23 10.90 16.53
N PRO A 104 -1.32 10.84 15.75
CA PRO A 104 -2.48 10.01 16.11
C PRO A 104 -2.12 8.53 16.14
N SER A 105 -2.69 7.78 17.08
CA SER A 105 -2.54 6.32 17.13
C SER A 105 -3.54 5.65 16.19
N TRP A 106 -3.21 5.63 14.90
CA TRP A 106 -4.08 5.10 13.83
C TRP A 106 -4.48 3.63 14.00
N PHE A 107 -3.71 2.87 14.78
CA PHE A 107 -3.90 1.43 14.98
C PHE A 107 -4.47 1.11 16.35
N THR A 108 -5.08 2.09 17.02
CA THR A 108 -5.74 1.89 18.31
C THR A 108 -7.22 2.14 18.16
N ASP A 109 -8.03 1.23 18.67
CA ASP A 109 -9.47 1.40 18.80
C ASP A 109 -9.74 2.57 19.78
N PRO A 110 -10.40 3.66 19.34
CA PRO A 110 -10.64 4.83 20.19
C PRO A 110 -11.64 4.56 21.33
N PHE A 111 -12.42 3.48 21.27
CA PHE A 111 -13.37 3.10 22.32
C PHE A 111 -12.74 2.20 23.38
N THR A 112 -11.86 1.28 22.98
CA THR A 112 -11.27 0.28 23.89
C THR A 112 -9.81 0.54 24.24
N GLY A 113 -9.09 1.32 23.44
CA GLY A 113 -7.65 1.56 23.60
C GLY A 113 -6.77 0.39 23.15
N HIS A 114 -7.34 -0.66 22.55
CA HIS A 114 -6.60 -1.83 22.09
C HIS A 114 -6.06 -1.65 20.67
N ALA A 115 -4.97 -2.36 20.35
CA ALA A 115 -4.43 -2.40 18.99
C ALA A 115 -5.39 -3.16 18.05
N ILE A 116 -5.55 -2.65 16.83
CA ILE A 116 -6.38 -3.22 15.75
C ILE A 116 -5.58 -4.24 14.93
#